data_AF-A0A645F1X0-F1
#
_entry.id   AF-A0A645F1X0-F1
#
_cell.length_a   1.000
_cell.length_b   1.000
_cell.length_c   1.000
_cell.angle_alpha   90.00
_cell.angle_beta   90.00
_cell.angle_gamma   90.00
#
_symmetry.space_group_name_H-M   'P 1'
#
loop_
_entity.id
_entity.type
_entity.pdbx_description
1 polymer ?
#
loop_
_entity_poly.entity_id
_entity_poly.type
_entity_poly.pdbx_seq_one_letter_code
_entity_poly.pdbx_strand_id
1 'polypeptide(L)'
;MQKVFDWWKLDANYSAYYAVVDASNIGINSKNAYNWNARLNSTMNIDKLFDIVVTANYRSKMLRVQGEADPSWNLDLALKYNLTSNMYINLRVQDIFNTDQRKWYESIPNVLYSEVNEKRNSRSISLGFTYKFNDYKFKRDRQIDDGRMNEGEE
;
A
#
# COMPACT_ATOMS: atom_id res chain seq x y z
N MET A 1 13.32 1.12 -2.86
CA MET A 1 13.61 1.20 -1.42
C MET A 1 15.04 1.65 -1.20
N GLN A 2 15.20 2.93 -0.85
CA GLN A 2 16.48 3.61 -0.67
C GLN A 2 16.98 3.45 0.76
N LYS A 3 18.29 3.32 0.94
CA LYS A 3 18.94 3.21 2.24
C LYS A 3 19.24 4.62 2.76
N VAL A 4 18.61 5.01 3.87
CA VAL A 4 18.86 6.32 4.52
C VAL A 4 20.01 6.20 5.49
N PHE A 5 19.99 5.15 6.32
CA PHE A 5 21.10 4.72 7.17
C PHE A 5 21.29 3.21 7.05
N ASP A 6 22.36 2.67 7.64
CA ASP A 6 22.61 1.22 7.66
C ASP A 6 21.47 0.40 8.25
N TRP A 7 20.83 0.95 9.28
CA TRP A 7 19.71 0.35 9.96
C TRP A 7 18.35 0.79 9.40
N TRP A 8 18.28 1.81 8.54
CA TRP A 8 17.01 2.41 8.08
C TRP A 8 16.89 2.49 6.56
N LYS A 9 15.82 1.90 6.03
CA LYS A 9 15.43 1.95 4.62
C LYS A 9 14.08 2.63 4.48
N LEU A 10 13.95 3.44 3.44
CA LEU A 10 12.74 4.20 3.13
C LEU A 10 12.36 4.01 1.66
N ASP A 11 11.09 3.84 1.40
CA ASP A 11 10.50 3.78 0.06
C ASP A 11 9.28 4.70 0.04
N ALA A 12 9.36 5.78 -0.72
CA ALA A 12 8.27 6.72 -0.88
C ALA A 12 7.87 6.75 -2.35
N ASN A 13 6.58 6.56 -2.61
CA ASN A 13 5.99 6.68 -3.93
C ASN A 13 4.91 7.76 -3.87
N TYR A 14 4.92 8.64 -4.86
CA TYR A 14 3.93 9.70 -5.02
C TYR A 14 3.48 9.72 -6.48
N SER A 15 2.18 9.85 -6.70
CA SER A 15 1.59 10.02 -8.03
C SER A 15 0.57 11.13 -7.95
N ALA A 16 0.67 12.09 -8.88
CA ALA A 16 -0.32 13.13 -9.07
C ALA A 16 -0.78 13.16 -10.51
N TYR A 17 -2.06 13.44 -10.72
CA TYR A 17 -2.67 13.45 -12.03
C TYR A 17 -3.86 14.40 -12.06
N TYR A 18 -4.12 14.93 -13.25
CA TYR A 18 -5.29 15.75 -13.52
C TYR A 18 -6.32 14.88 -14.22
N ALA A 19 -7.48 14.70 -13.57
CA ALA A 19 -8.58 13.92 -14.11
C ALA A 19 -9.63 14.85 -14.71
N VAL A 20 -10.01 14.57 -15.96
CA VAL A 20 -11.14 15.23 -16.63
C VAL A 20 -12.21 14.17 -16.89
N VAL A 21 -13.42 14.47 -16.45
CA VAL A 21 -14.60 13.65 -16.68
C VAL A 21 -15.52 14.43 -17.61
N ASP A 22 -15.62 13.97 -18.85
CA ASP A 22 -16.58 14.48 -19.82
C ASP A 22 -17.83 13.59 -19.79
N ALA A 23 -18.95 14.18 -19.41
CA ALA A 23 -20.27 13.54 -19.34
C ALA A 23 -21.32 14.36 -20.10
N SER A 24 -20.86 15.19 -21.05
CA SER A 24 -21.72 16.05 -21.88
C SER A 24 -22.75 15.25 -22.67
N ASN A 25 -22.41 14.02 -23.08
CA ASN A 25 -23.29 13.08 -23.78
C ASN A 25 -24.52 12.62 -22.97
N ILE A 26 -24.50 12.79 -21.65
CA ILE A 26 -25.61 12.46 -20.74
C ILE A 26 -26.16 13.70 -20.01
N GLY A 27 -25.87 14.91 -20.51
CA GLY A 27 -26.39 16.17 -19.97
C GLY A 27 -25.74 16.63 -18.66
N ILE A 28 -24.59 16.08 -18.29
CA ILE A 28 -23.84 16.46 -17.09
C ILE A 28 -22.63 17.30 -17.51
N ASN A 29 -22.43 18.46 -16.86
CA ASN A 29 -21.27 19.31 -17.11
C ASN A 29 -19.97 18.55 -16.88
N SER A 30 -18.98 18.79 -17.74
CA SER A 30 -17.64 18.25 -17.55
C SER A 30 -17.06 18.71 -16.22
N LYS A 31 -16.39 17.80 -15.52
CA LYS A 31 -15.75 18.06 -14.22
C LYS A 31 -14.26 17.74 -14.29
N ASN A 32 -13.48 18.49 -13.54
CA ASN A 32 -12.03 18.34 -13.47
C ASN A 32 -11.54 18.33 -12.02
N ALA A 33 -10.54 17.50 -11.71
CA ALA A 33 -9.89 17.51 -10.41
C ALA A 33 -8.42 17.15 -10.50
N TYR A 34 -7.67 17.79 -9.62
CA TYR A 34 -6.32 17.37 -9.29
C TYR A 34 -6.37 16.27 -8.23
N ASN A 35 -5.79 15.11 -8.54
CA ASN A 35 -5.77 13.95 -7.69
C ASN A 35 -4.33 13.58 -7.37
N TRP A 36 -4.09 13.03 -6.19
CA TRP A 36 -2.79 12.51 -5.82
C TRP A 36 -2.87 11.38 -4.80
N ASN A 37 -1.91 10.47 -4.91
CA ASN A 37 -1.75 9.32 -4.02
C ASN A 37 -0.32 9.29 -3.52
N ALA A 38 -0.13 8.93 -2.26
CA ALA A 38 1.18 8.74 -1.66
C ALA A 38 1.23 7.42 -0.90
N ARG A 39 2.37 6.74 -1.00
CA ARG A 39 2.67 5.54 -0.23
C ARG A 39 4.08 5.65 0.35
N LEU A 40 4.19 5.44 1.65
CA LEU A 40 5.45 5.42 2.38
C LEU A 40 5.62 4.04 3.02
N ASN A 41 6.73 3.37 2.74
CA ASN A 41 7.15 2.16 3.45
C ASN A 41 8.50 2.46 4.12
N SER A 42 8.56 2.33 5.43
CA SER A 42 9.76 2.56 6.25
C SER A 42 10.12 1.27 6.97
N THR A 43 11.37 0.83 6.84
CA THR A 43 11.88 -0.39 7.46
C THR A 43 13.12 -0.08 8.28
N MET A 44 13.08 -0.33 9.58
CA MET A 44 14.17 -0.09 10.53
C MET A 44 14.61 -1.42 11.15
N ASN A 45 15.91 -1.68 11.21
CA ASN A 45 16.51 -2.90 11.77
C ASN A 45 17.46 -2.48 12.88
N ILE A 46 17.01 -2.52 14.14
CA ILE A 46 17.72 -1.99 15.30
C ILE A 46 18.44 -3.14 16.00
N ASP A 47 19.78 -3.08 16.03
CA ASP A 47 20.68 -3.98 16.76
C ASP A 47 20.43 -5.49 16.55
N LYS A 48 19.84 -5.88 15.42
CA LYS A 48 19.36 -7.25 15.11
C LYS A 48 18.29 -7.76 16.08
N LEU A 49 17.89 -6.96 17.06
CA LEU A 49 16.91 -7.29 18.08
C LEU A 49 15.49 -6.96 17.61
N PHE A 50 15.34 -5.82 16.93
CA PHE A 50 14.05 -5.34 16.45
C PHE A 50 14.06 -5.09 14.94
N ASP A 51 13.07 -5.62 14.24
CA ASP A 51 12.73 -5.20 12.89
C ASP A 51 11.38 -4.48 12.93
N ILE A 52 11.36 -3.21 12.54
CA ILE A 52 10.18 -2.36 12.55
C ILE A 52 9.83 -2.00 11.12
N VAL A 53 8.57 -2.20 10.74
CA VAL A 53 8.03 -1.79 9.45
C VAL A 53 6.84 -0.88 9.68
N VAL A 54 6.89 0.31 9.09
CA VAL A 54 5.79 1.27 9.08
C VAL A 54 5.34 1.44 7.63
N THR A 55 4.05 1.28 7.38
CA THR A 55 3.45 1.56 6.07
C THR A 55 2.39 2.63 6.24
N ALA A 56 2.48 3.70 5.47
CA ALA A 56 1.47 4.73 5.41
C ALA A 56 0.98 4.86 3.97
N ASN A 57 -0.34 4.94 3.80
CA ASN A 57 -0.95 5.20 2.50
C ASN A 57 -1.87 6.41 2.62
N TYR A 58 -1.89 7.22 1.57
CA TYR A 58 -2.79 8.35 1.43
C TYR A 58 -3.33 8.40 0.00
N ARG A 59 -4.63 8.68 -0.12
CA ARG A 59 -5.30 8.96 -1.38
C ARG A 59 -6.14 10.22 -1.23
N SER A 60 -5.98 11.17 -2.15
CA SER A 60 -6.76 12.40 -2.17
C SER A 60 -8.24 12.14 -2.47
N LYS A 61 -9.03 13.21 -2.38
CA LYS A 61 -10.38 13.22 -2.92
C LYS A 61 -10.35 12.83 -4.41
N MET A 62 -11.33 12.07 -4.86
CA MET A 62 -11.46 11.62 -6.25
C MET A 62 -12.82 11.99 -6.83
N LEU A 63 -12.81 12.61 -8.02
CA LEU A 63 -14.05 12.89 -8.76
C LEU A 63 -14.67 11.61 -9.32
N ARG A 64 -16.00 11.56 -9.27
CA ARG A 64 -16.84 10.63 -10.03
C ARG A 64 -17.75 11.43 -10.95
N VAL A 65 -18.29 10.75 -11.96
CA VAL A 65 -19.23 11.33 -12.95
C VAL A 65 -20.38 12.07 -12.26
N GLN A 66 -20.93 11.49 -11.19
CA GLN A 66 -22.08 12.03 -10.47
C GLN A 66 -21.75 12.37 -9.02
N GLY A 67 -20.49 12.61 -8.64
CA GLY A 67 -20.16 12.78 -7.21
C GLY A 67 -18.68 12.84 -6.88
N GLU A 68 -18.33 12.70 -5.61
CA GLU A 68 -16.93 12.69 -5.15
C GLU A 68 -16.72 11.62 -4.07
N ALA A 69 -15.54 11.00 -4.10
CA ALA A 69 -15.05 10.13 -3.05
C ALA A 69 -14.08 10.91 -2.15
N ASP A 70 -14.28 10.83 -0.84
CA ASP A 70 -13.47 11.53 0.16
C ASP A 70 -12.03 11.00 0.21
N PRO A 71 -11.08 11.84 0.65
CA PRO A 71 -9.72 11.39 0.90
C PRO A 71 -9.68 10.27 1.94
N SER A 72 -8.78 9.31 1.74
CA SER A 72 -8.59 8.17 2.65
C SER A 72 -7.12 7.97 2.95
N TRP A 73 -6.83 7.54 4.17
CA TRP A 73 -5.46 7.23 4.59
C TRP A 73 -5.46 6.11 5.62
N ASN A 74 -4.35 5.41 5.73
CA ASN A 74 -4.15 4.40 6.77
C ASN A 74 -2.67 4.35 7.17
N LEU A 75 -2.45 3.81 8.37
CA LEU A 75 -1.12 3.57 8.91
C LEU A 75 -1.08 2.20 9.57
N ASP A 76 -0.14 1.38 9.11
CA ASP A 76 0.12 0.04 9.61
C ASP A 76 1.52 -0.02 10.24
N LEU A 77 1.63 -0.76 11.33
CA LEU A 77 2.87 -1.02 12.05
C LEU A 77 3.08 -2.53 12.19
N ALA A 78 4.28 -3.00 11.87
CA ALA A 78 4.74 -4.33 12.22
C ALA A 78 6.05 -4.24 12.99
N LEU A 79 6.11 -4.94 14.11
CA LEU A 79 7.26 -5.06 14.98
C LEU A 79 7.61 -6.54 15.09
N LYS A 80 8.86 -6.86 14.80
CA LYS A 80 9.45 -8.17 15.03
C LYS A 80 10.51 -8.05 16.10
N TYR A 81 10.38 -8.85 17.14
CA TYR A 81 11.35 -8.97 18.23
C TYR A 81 12.03 -10.33 18.14
N ASN A 82 13.34 -10.34 17.93
CA ASN A 82 14.15 -11.55 17.83
C ASN A 82 14.56 -11.99 19.24
N LEU A 83 14.09 -13.15 19.70
CA LEU A 83 14.50 -13.72 20.99
C LEU A 83 15.83 -14.46 20.86
N THR A 84 15.96 -15.21 19.77
CA THR A 84 17.18 -15.94 19.38
C THR A 84 17.31 -15.89 17.86
N SER A 85 18.34 -16.51 17.28
CA SER A 85 18.48 -16.64 15.82
C SER A 85 17.30 -17.39 15.19
N ASN A 86 16.64 -18.27 15.95
CA ASN A 86 15.63 -19.19 15.45
C ASN A 86 14.22 -18.90 16.01
N MET A 87 14.10 -17.95 16.95
CA MET A 87 12.83 -17.61 17.61
C MET A 87 12.56 -16.12 17.52
N TYR A 88 11.35 -15.74 17.14
CA TYR A 88 10.91 -14.34 17.19
C TYR A 88 9.42 -14.22 17.47
N ILE A 89 9.05 -13.06 18.00
CA ILE A 89 7.67 -12.62 18.19
C ILE A 89 7.39 -11.51 17.19
N ASN A 90 6.25 -11.59 16.52
CA ASN A 90 5.75 -10.56 15.62
C ASN A 90 4.48 -9.96 16.17
N LEU A 91 4.47 -8.64 16.35
CA LEU A 91 3.28 -7.85 16.59
C LEU A 91 2.95 -7.07 15.32
N ARG A 92 1.71 -7.13 14.86
CA ARG A 92 1.20 -6.30 13.77
C ARG A 92 -0.03 -5.55 14.24
N VAL A 93 -0.05 -4.25 13.99
CA VAL A 93 -1.22 -3.39 14.18
C VAL A 93 -1.58 -2.81 12.83
N GLN A 94 -2.74 -3.21 12.31
CA GLN A 94 -3.28 -2.69 11.07
C GLN A 94 -4.25 -1.55 11.37
N ASP A 95 -4.22 -0.52 10.53
CA ASP A 95 -5.06 0.68 10.62
C ASP A 95 -5.12 1.27 12.05
N ILE A 96 -3.95 1.69 12.54
CA ILE A 96 -3.76 2.24 13.90
C ILE A 96 -4.80 3.32 14.22
N PHE A 97 -5.14 4.15 13.24
CA PHE A 97 -6.07 5.25 13.42
C PHE A 97 -7.53 4.93 13.07
N ASN A 98 -7.86 3.71 12.59
CA ASN A 98 -9.22 3.31 12.13
C ASN A 98 -9.77 4.29 11.10
N THR A 99 -8.92 4.65 10.15
CA THR A 99 -9.18 5.66 9.12
C THR A 99 -9.41 5.05 7.75
N ASP A 100 -9.29 3.71 7.61
CA ASP A 100 -9.66 2.99 6.38
C ASP A 100 -11.18 2.88 6.25
N GLN A 101 -11.79 4.03 5.98
CA GLN A 101 -13.19 4.20 5.64
C GLN A 101 -13.29 4.75 4.21
N ARG A 102 -14.29 4.28 3.47
CA ARG A 102 -14.62 4.80 2.15
C ARG A 102 -15.91 5.58 2.25
N LYS A 103 -15.81 6.89 2.03
CA LYS A 103 -16.96 7.77 1.92
C LYS A 103 -17.03 8.31 0.51
N TRP A 104 -18.20 8.26 -0.07
CA TRP A 104 -18.48 8.95 -1.32
C TRP A 104 -19.93 9.40 -1.34
N TYR A 105 -20.17 10.49 -2.04
CA TYR A 105 -21.53 10.93 -2.32
C TYR A 105 -21.76 10.96 -3.81
N GLU A 106 -23.03 10.82 -4.17
CA GLU A 106 -23.55 10.99 -5.51
C GLU A 106 -24.65 12.06 -5.47
N SER A 107 -24.56 13.05 -6.34
CA SER A 107 -25.52 14.14 -6.44
C SER A 107 -25.85 14.40 -7.91
N ILE A 108 -27.14 14.26 -8.21
CA ILE A 108 -27.78 14.71 -9.45
C ILE A 108 -28.71 15.86 -9.06
N PRO A 109 -28.47 17.09 -9.54
CA PRO A 109 -29.29 18.25 -9.20
C PRO A 109 -30.78 17.96 -9.42
N ASN A 110 -31.61 18.23 -8.40
CA ASN A 110 -33.06 18.05 -8.40
C ASN A 110 -33.57 16.61 -8.63
N VAL A 111 -32.71 15.60 -8.60
CA VAL A 111 -33.10 14.19 -8.79
C VAL A 111 -32.67 13.32 -7.62
N LEU A 112 -31.40 13.39 -7.23
CA LEU A 112 -30.83 12.46 -6.27
C LEU A 112 -29.72 13.10 -5.44
N TYR A 113 -29.75 12.87 -4.14
CA TYR A 113 -28.59 13.02 -3.26
C TYR A 113 -28.46 11.73 -2.46
N SER A 114 -27.32 11.07 -2.60
CA SER A 114 -27.02 9.80 -1.94
C SER A 114 -25.63 9.90 -1.31
N GLU A 115 -25.52 9.52 -0.05
CA GLU A 115 -24.24 9.44 0.65
C GLU A 115 -24.01 8.00 1.09
N VAL A 116 -22.83 7.47 0.76
CA VAL A 116 -22.43 6.11 1.13
C VAL A 116 -21.20 6.18 2.01
N ASN A 117 -21.28 5.52 3.16
CA ASN A 117 -20.18 5.35 4.09
C ASN A 117 -19.93 3.85 4.29
N GLU A 118 -18.95 3.31 3.59
CA GLU A 118 -18.47 1.93 3.74
C GLU A 118 -17.29 1.92 4.71
N LYS A 119 -17.52 1.38 5.90
CA LYS A 119 -16.44 1.15 6.88
C LYS A 119 -16.14 -0.35 6.96
N ARG A 120 -14.93 -0.73 6.56
CA ARG A 120 -14.43 -2.09 6.78
C ARG A 120 -13.98 -2.23 8.23
N ASN A 121 -14.07 -3.43 8.79
CA ASN A 121 -13.40 -3.71 10.06
C ASN A 121 -11.88 -3.86 9.80
N SER A 122 -11.22 -2.72 9.63
CA SER A 122 -9.84 -2.60 9.17
C SER A 122 -8.83 -2.64 10.31
N ARG A 123 -9.20 -2.15 11.50
CA ARG A 123 -8.31 -2.13 12.67
C ARG A 123 -8.18 -3.52 13.28
N SER A 124 -6.98 -4.07 13.22
CA SER A 124 -6.67 -5.38 13.81
C SER A 124 -5.33 -5.36 14.53
N ILE A 125 -5.21 -6.19 15.56
CA ILE A 125 -3.95 -6.47 16.25
C ILE A 125 -3.69 -7.96 16.14
N SER A 126 -2.50 -8.34 15.71
CA SER A 126 -2.08 -9.73 15.57
C SER A 126 -0.75 -9.93 16.29
N LEU A 127 -0.70 -10.93 17.15
CA LEU A 127 0.52 -11.37 17.83
C LEU A 127 0.83 -12.81 17.39
N GLY A 128 2.05 -13.04 16.91
CA GLY A 128 2.49 -14.36 16.47
C GLY A 128 3.84 -14.70 17.05
N PHE A 129 4.01 -15.95 17.47
CA PHE A 129 5.29 -16.52 17.83
C PHE A 129 5.77 -17.44 16.70
N THR A 130 7.06 -17.44 16.39
CA THR A 130 7.64 -18.33 15.39
C THR A 130 8.92 -18.95 15.91
N TYR A 131 9.05 -20.27 15.70
CA TYR A 131 10.26 -21.04 15.96
C TYR A 131 10.68 -21.79 14.69
N LYS A 132 11.95 -21.66 14.31
CA LYS A 132 12.57 -22.29 13.14
C LYS A 132 13.44 -23.47 13.58
N PHE A 133 13.02 -24.68 13.23
CA PHE A 133 13.73 -25.91 13.57
C PHE A 133 14.97 -26.16 12.69
N ASN A 134 14.99 -25.71 11.43
CA ASN A 134 16.13 -25.91 10.53
C ASN A 134 16.18 -24.84 9.42
N ASP A 135 17.37 -24.38 9.05
CA ASP A 135 17.63 -23.38 7.98
C ASP A 135 17.82 -24.05 6.61
N TYR A 136 16.97 -25.05 6.29
CA TYR A 136 17.10 -25.78 5.03
C TYR A 136 16.76 -24.86 3.84
N LYS A 137 17.79 -24.28 3.22
CA LYS A 137 17.69 -23.50 1.99
C LYS A 137 17.50 -24.47 0.83
N PHE A 138 16.27 -24.64 0.37
CA PHE A 138 16.00 -25.35 -0.88
C PHE A 138 16.73 -24.59 -2.00
N LYS A 139 17.83 -25.14 -2.53
CA LYS A 139 18.49 -24.61 -3.73
C LYS A 139 17.50 -24.80 -4.88
N ARG A 140 16.86 -23.71 -5.31
CA ARG A 140 16.20 -23.68 -6.61
C ARG A 140 17.29 -23.50 -7.65
N ASP A 141 17.77 -24.61 -8.21
CA ASP A 141 18.56 -24.60 -9.43
C ASP A 141 17.68 -24.06 -10.56
N ARG A 142 17.75 -22.74 -10.80
CA ARG A 142 17.33 -22.15 -12.07
C ARG A 142 18.56 -22.08 -12.95
N GLN A 143 18.94 -23.22 -13.53
CA GLN A 143 19.66 -23.21 -14.80
C GLN A 143 18.64 -22.82 -15.87
N ILE A 144 18.63 -21.55 -16.24
CA ILE A 144 18.15 -21.14 -17.56
C ILE A 144 19.33 -21.40 -18.48
N ASP A 145 19.25 -22.51 -19.19
CA ASP A 145 20.16 -22.89 -20.26
C ASP A 145 19.86 -21.98 -21.48
N ASP A 146 20.46 -20.79 -21.52
CA ASP A 146 20.45 -19.91 -22.69
C ASP A 146 21.42 -20.45 -23.75
N GLY A 147 21.09 -21.63 -24.29
CA GLY A 147 21.75 -22.28 -25.41
C GLY A 147 21.04 -22.01 -26.73
N ARG A 148 21.04 -20.76 -27.21
CA ARG A 148 20.67 -20.43 -28.61
C ARG A 148 21.67 -19.48 -29.25
N MET A 149 22.71 -20.11 -29.79
CA MET A 149 23.27 -19.93 -31.15
C MET A 149 23.30 -18.49 -31.68
N ASN A 150 24.46 -17.87 -31.49
CA ASN A 150 24.94 -16.79 -32.33
C ASN A 150 25.59 -17.46 -33.56
N GLU A 151 24.85 -17.63 -34.65
CA GLU A 151 25.45 -17.90 -35.96
C GLU A 151 25.87 -16.56 -36.58
N GLY A 152 27.14 -16.48 -36.95
CA GLY A 152 27.81 -15.33 -37.58
C GLY A 152 27.09 -14.81 -38.82
N GLU A 153 27.18 -13.52 -39.09
CA GLU A 153 28.23 -12.98 -39.97
C GLU A 153 28.31 -13.73 -41.30
N GLU A 154 27.49 -13.30 -42.27
CA GLU A 154 27.92 -12.80 -43.59
C GLU A 154 26.81 -11.94 -44.22
#